data_AF-G4MUJ7-F1
#
_entry.id   AF-G4MUJ7-F1
#
_cell.length_a   1.000
_cell.length_b   1.000
_cell.length_c   1.000
_cell.angle_alpha   90.00
_cell.angle_beta   90.00
_cell.angle_gamma   90.00
#
_symmetry.space_group_name_H-M   'P 1'
#
loop_
_entity.id
_entity.type
_entity.pdbx_description
1 polymer ?
#
loop_
_entity_poly.entity_id
_entity_poly.type
_entity_poly.pdbx_seq_one_letter_code
_entity_poly.pdbx_strand_id
1 'polypeptide(L)'
;MNIDTSPPAAEAAHSHLPRRAFVTIGATAGFRSLLEQVLRPEFLRWMRGYGFVRMTVQCGSDLEWFRSSLAAVADTCGVEVDCFQYTTSMRDYIMPCRPVEGVCNAGIVICHAGAGTVVDVSRCGVPFVVVPNEGLMDNHQAELATHLDKERWAVAAKPEALPQAIRRAHEQAYAGGLAPQPEVSAGVSEDAGFPAPEHERITLLDWMTLSCYDDASSSTLATLGQPSASDMSSENKSRSARHPHARPVS
;
A
#
# COMPACT_ATOMS: atom_id res chain seq x y z
N MET A 1 -17.99 3.76 -22.37
CA MET A 1 -16.71 3.62 -23.12
C MET A 1 -16.28 2.17 -22.99
N ASN A 2 -15.99 1.47 -24.09
CA ASN A 2 -15.54 0.09 -24.04
C ASN A 2 -14.04 0.10 -23.70
N ILE A 3 -13.69 -0.20 -22.45
CA ILE A 3 -12.29 -0.21 -21.99
C ILE A 3 -11.66 -1.49 -22.50
N ASP A 4 -10.50 -1.37 -23.14
CA ASP A 4 -9.81 -2.51 -23.74
C ASP A 4 -9.46 -3.57 -22.67
N THR A 5 -9.76 -4.81 -23.01
CA THR A 5 -9.63 -6.02 -22.15
C THR A 5 -8.46 -6.89 -22.57
N SER A 6 -7.63 -6.43 -23.52
CA SER A 6 -6.43 -7.14 -23.94
C SER A 6 -5.48 -7.33 -22.76
N PRO A 7 -4.90 -8.52 -22.58
CA PRO A 7 -3.94 -8.75 -21.51
C PRO A 7 -2.69 -7.86 -21.69
N PRO A 8 -2.00 -7.51 -20.60
CA PRO A 8 -0.65 -6.93 -20.66
C PRO A 8 0.26 -7.73 -21.60
N ALA A 9 1.16 -7.04 -22.32
CA ALA A 9 2.06 -7.68 -23.28
C ALA A 9 2.90 -8.81 -22.65
N ALA A 10 3.30 -8.64 -21.38
CA ALA A 10 4.03 -9.64 -20.61
C ALA A 10 3.23 -10.95 -20.39
N GLU A 11 1.90 -10.91 -20.44
CA GLU A 11 1.01 -12.04 -20.21
C GLU A 11 0.45 -12.61 -21.53
N ALA A 12 0.84 -12.08 -22.69
CA ALA A 12 0.29 -12.48 -23.99
C ALA A 12 0.44 -13.99 -24.28
N ALA A 13 1.57 -14.58 -23.88
CA ALA A 13 1.82 -16.02 -24.02
C ALA A 13 0.95 -16.90 -23.11
N HIS A 14 0.44 -16.34 -22.01
CA HIS A 14 -0.30 -17.05 -20.97
C HIS A 14 -1.64 -16.37 -20.66
N SER A 15 -2.28 -15.78 -21.67
CA SER A 15 -3.50 -14.99 -21.53
C SER A 15 -4.69 -15.75 -20.92
N HIS A 16 -4.66 -17.08 -21.02
CA HIS A 16 -5.65 -18.00 -20.47
C HIS A 16 -5.53 -18.22 -18.95
N LEU A 17 -4.38 -17.89 -18.33
CA LEU A 17 -4.21 -18.10 -16.90
C LEU A 17 -5.11 -17.16 -16.09
N PRO A 18 -5.75 -17.65 -15.02
CA PRO A 18 -6.73 -16.90 -14.27
C PRO A 18 -6.07 -15.78 -13.46
N ARG A 19 -6.83 -14.69 -13.24
CA ARG A 19 -6.51 -13.61 -12.29
C ARG A 19 -7.50 -13.60 -11.14
N ARG A 20 -7.05 -13.11 -9.98
CA ARG A 20 -7.87 -12.94 -8.78
C ARG A 20 -7.81 -11.51 -8.29
N ALA A 21 -8.93 -11.01 -7.79
CA ALA A 21 -9.02 -9.68 -7.20
C ALA A 21 -9.37 -9.76 -5.71
N PHE A 22 -8.74 -8.91 -4.92
CA PHE A 22 -9.13 -8.68 -3.53
C PHE A 22 -9.48 -7.21 -3.34
N VAL A 23 -10.67 -6.93 -2.81
CA VAL A 23 -11.15 -5.57 -2.55
C VAL A 23 -11.32 -5.39 -1.05
N THR A 24 -10.80 -4.30 -0.48
CA THR A 24 -10.97 -4.00 0.94
C THR A 24 -11.22 -2.52 1.21
N ILE A 25 -12.30 -2.25 1.94
CA ILE A 25 -12.64 -0.90 2.42
C ILE A 25 -12.04 -0.58 3.80
N GLY A 26 -11.27 -1.52 4.38
CA GLY A 26 -10.81 -1.42 5.76
C GLY A 26 -11.81 -1.94 6.78
N ALA A 27 -11.55 -1.65 8.05
CA ALA A 27 -12.29 -2.20 9.17
C ALA A 27 -13.31 -1.23 9.80
N THR A 28 -13.06 0.08 9.73
CA THR A 28 -13.67 1.07 10.62
C THR A 28 -14.72 1.95 9.97
N ALA A 29 -14.63 2.20 8.65
CA ALA A 29 -15.56 3.07 7.94
C ALA A 29 -16.16 2.35 6.72
N GLY A 30 -17.44 2.59 6.48
CA GLY A 30 -18.10 2.17 5.25
C GLY A 30 -17.54 2.93 4.03
N PHE A 31 -17.59 2.30 2.86
CA PHE A 31 -17.15 2.92 1.61
C PHE A 31 -18.05 2.47 0.46
N ARG A 32 -19.32 2.87 0.56
CA ARG A 32 -20.37 2.44 -0.37
C ARG A 32 -20.07 2.77 -1.82
N SER A 33 -19.46 3.92 -2.11
CA SER A 33 -19.11 4.32 -3.47
C SER A 33 -18.17 3.31 -4.16
N LEU A 34 -17.14 2.81 -3.46
CA LEU A 34 -16.27 1.77 -3.98
C LEU A 34 -17.01 0.44 -4.14
N LEU A 35 -17.82 0.05 -3.15
CA LEU A 35 -18.56 -1.21 -3.18
C LEU A 35 -19.62 -1.24 -4.30
N GLU A 36 -20.34 -0.15 -4.51
CA GLU A 36 -21.30 0.00 -5.62
C GLU A 36 -20.59 -0.13 -6.96
N GLN A 37 -19.44 0.49 -7.11
CA GLN A 37 -18.66 0.44 -8.33
C GLN A 37 -18.19 -0.98 -8.67
N VAL A 38 -17.67 -1.73 -7.69
CA VAL A 38 -17.20 -3.12 -7.95
C VAL A 38 -18.34 -4.09 -8.23
N LEU A 39 -19.58 -3.73 -7.87
CA LEU A 39 -20.79 -4.50 -8.21
C LEU A 39 -21.44 -4.09 -9.54
N ARG A 40 -20.96 -3.02 -10.20
CA ARG A 40 -21.54 -2.61 -11.49
C ARG A 40 -21.38 -3.72 -12.53
N PRO A 41 -22.45 -4.08 -13.26
CA PRO A 41 -22.35 -5.11 -14.30
C PRO A 41 -21.30 -4.78 -15.36
N GLU A 42 -21.11 -3.51 -15.71
CA GLU A 42 -20.07 -3.08 -16.64
C GLU A 42 -18.67 -3.40 -16.11
N PHE A 43 -18.43 -3.16 -14.82
CA PHE A 43 -17.16 -3.45 -14.18
C PHE A 43 -16.90 -4.96 -14.10
N LEU A 44 -17.89 -5.74 -13.65
CA LEU A 44 -17.75 -7.20 -13.53
C LEU A 44 -17.55 -7.88 -14.90
N ARG A 45 -18.27 -7.44 -15.94
CA ARG A 45 -18.04 -7.93 -17.32
C ARG A 45 -16.65 -7.55 -17.83
N TRP A 46 -16.18 -6.35 -17.53
CA TRP A 46 -14.82 -5.94 -17.87
C TRP A 46 -13.77 -6.79 -17.15
N MET A 47 -13.93 -7.02 -15.85
CA MET A 47 -13.07 -7.89 -15.05
C MET A 47 -13.00 -9.29 -15.66
N ARG A 48 -14.16 -9.86 -16.05
CA ARG A 48 -14.21 -11.15 -16.73
C ARG A 48 -13.45 -11.15 -18.06
N GLY A 49 -13.68 -10.14 -18.89
CA GLY A 49 -12.99 -10.00 -20.18
C GLY A 49 -11.47 -9.85 -20.03
N TYR A 50 -11.03 -9.21 -18.96
CA TYR A 50 -9.62 -9.05 -18.60
C TYR A 50 -9.00 -10.29 -17.90
N GLY A 51 -9.80 -11.36 -17.72
CA GLY A 51 -9.33 -12.66 -17.24
C GLY A 51 -9.42 -12.88 -15.72
N PHE A 52 -10.16 -12.04 -14.99
CA PHE A 52 -10.49 -12.31 -13.60
C PHE A 52 -11.55 -13.40 -13.47
N VAL A 53 -11.28 -14.39 -12.63
CA VAL A 53 -12.22 -15.49 -12.35
C VAL A 53 -12.91 -15.35 -11.00
N ARG A 54 -12.24 -14.71 -10.04
CA ARG A 54 -12.75 -14.52 -8.69
C ARG A 54 -12.38 -13.15 -8.13
N MET A 55 -13.32 -12.53 -7.43
CA MET A 55 -13.14 -11.31 -6.65
C MET A 55 -13.63 -11.53 -5.23
N THR A 56 -12.77 -11.33 -4.24
CA THR A 56 -13.17 -11.39 -2.82
C THR A 56 -13.22 -9.97 -2.26
N VAL A 57 -14.30 -9.64 -1.55
CA VAL A 57 -14.55 -8.28 -1.05
C VAL A 57 -14.71 -8.28 0.47
N GLN A 58 -13.83 -7.54 1.16
CA GLN A 58 -14.03 -7.17 2.55
C GLN A 58 -14.93 -5.93 2.61
N CYS A 59 -16.14 -6.10 3.14
CA CYS A 59 -17.18 -5.08 3.13
C CYS A 59 -17.33 -4.31 4.44
N GLY A 60 -16.63 -4.69 5.51
CA GLY A 60 -16.77 -4.04 6.81
C GLY A 60 -18.22 -3.99 7.29
N SER A 61 -18.66 -2.83 7.78
CA SER A 61 -20.05 -2.60 8.21
C SER A 61 -21.08 -2.71 7.09
N ASP A 62 -20.68 -2.66 5.82
CA ASP A 62 -21.57 -2.65 4.65
C ASP A 62 -21.88 -4.07 4.12
N LEU A 63 -21.48 -5.15 4.82
CA LEU A 63 -21.61 -6.53 4.35
C LEU A 63 -23.04 -6.93 3.97
N GLU A 64 -24.02 -6.61 4.82
CA GLU A 64 -25.42 -7.02 4.60
C GLU A 64 -26.01 -6.38 3.35
N TRP A 65 -25.72 -5.09 3.17
CA TRP A 65 -26.09 -4.38 1.95
C TRP A 65 -25.37 -4.98 0.73
N PHE A 66 -24.06 -5.22 0.83
CA PHE A 66 -23.29 -5.79 -0.28
C PHE A 66 -23.82 -7.15 -0.73
N ARG A 67 -24.15 -8.04 0.21
CA ARG A 67 -24.75 -9.35 -0.08
C ARG A 67 -26.09 -9.23 -0.81
N SER A 68 -26.94 -8.31 -0.35
CA SER A 68 -28.25 -8.07 -0.97
C SER A 68 -28.09 -7.53 -2.39
N SER A 69 -27.16 -6.61 -2.61
CA SER A 69 -26.85 -6.07 -3.93
C SER A 69 -26.20 -7.10 -4.86
N LEU A 70 -25.30 -7.95 -4.33
CA LEU A 70 -24.65 -9.01 -5.10
C LEU A 70 -25.66 -10.05 -5.60
N ALA A 71 -26.65 -10.42 -4.79
CA ALA A 71 -27.70 -11.37 -5.19
C ALA A 71 -28.50 -10.89 -6.42
N ALA A 72 -28.60 -9.57 -6.63
CA ALA A 72 -29.27 -8.99 -7.79
C ALA A 72 -28.45 -9.08 -9.09
N VAL A 73 -27.14 -9.33 -9.02
CA VAL A 73 -26.21 -9.30 -10.16
C VAL A 73 -25.42 -10.60 -10.40
N ALA A 74 -25.47 -11.55 -9.45
CA ALA A 74 -24.62 -12.75 -9.40
C ALA A 74 -24.63 -13.60 -10.69
N ASP A 75 -25.76 -13.72 -11.38
CA ASP A 75 -25.88 -14.63 -12.53
C ASP A 75 -25.37 -14.05 -13.86
N THR A 76 -24.92 -12.79 -13.90
CA THR A 76 -24.83 -12.06 -15.19
C THR A 76 -23.40 -11.83 -15.70
N CYS A 77 -22.36 -12.07 -14.89
CA CYS A 77 -21.03 -11.52 -15.19
C CYS A 77 -19.87 -12.51 -15.23
N GLY A 78 -20.05 -13.77 -14.81
CA GLY A 78 -19.03 -14.82 -14.94
C GLY A 78 -17.77 -14.66 -14.07
N VAL A 79 -17.79 -13.72 -13.11
CA VAL A 79 -16.79 -13.58 -12.05
C VAL A 79 -17.42 -14.10 -10.76
N GLU A 80 -16.76 -15.01 -10.07
CA GLU A 80 -17.18 -15.46 -8.74
C GLU A 80 -16.90 -14.35 -7.73
N VAL A 81 -17.93 -13.84 -7.05
CA VAL A 81 -17.77 -12.78 -6.05
C VAL A 81 -18.07 -13.32 -4.66
N ASP A 82 -17.05 -13.32 -3.80
CA ASP A 82 -17.15 -13.68 -2.39
C ASP A 82 -17.10 -12.42 -1.53
N CYS A 83 -17.78 -12.42 -0.38
CA CYS A 83 -17.73 -11.29 0.54
C CYS A 83 -17.71 -11.68 2.02
N PHE A 84 -16.98 -10.90 2.82
CA PHE A 84 -16.88 -11.07 4.26
C PHE A 84 -16.79 -9.72 4.97
N GLN A 85 -17.03 -9.72 6.28
CA GLN A 85 -17.07 -8.50 7.08
C GLN A 85 -15.66 -8.04 7.48
N TYR A 86 -14.93 -8.90 8.19
CA TYR A 86 -13.62 -8.58 8.74
C TYR A 86 -12.69 -9.80 8.71
N THR A 87 -11.38 -9.53 8.65
CA THR A 87 -10.32 -10.54 8.79
C THR A 87 -9.22 -9.98 9.67
N THR A 88 -8.63 -10.85 10.51
CA THR A 88 -7.39 -10.56 11.24
C THR A 88 -6.14 -10.89 10.42
N SER A 89 -6.30 -11.60 9.29
CA SER A 89 -5.22 -12.01 8.40
C SER A 89 -5.54 -11.55 6.98
N MET A 90 -5.24 -10.28 6.67
CA MET A 90 -5.41 -9.76 5.29
C MET A 90 -4.51 -10.47 4.29
N ARG A 91 -3.34 -10.94 4.76
CA ARG A 91 -2.36 -11.66 3.92
C ARG A 91 -2.96 -12.88 3.24
N ASP A 92 -3.84 -13.63 3.90
CA ASP A 92 -4.45 -14.84 3.32
C ASP A 92 -5.35 -14.52 2.11
N TYR A 93 -5.85 -13.29 2.02
CA TYR A 93 -6.67 -12.80 0.92
C TYR A 93 -5.85 -12.08 -0.15
N ILE A 94 -4.71 -11.48 0.21
CA ILE A 94 -3.80 -10.81 -0.73
C ILE A 94 -2.92 -11.81 -1.48
N MET A 95 -2.36 -12.82 -0.79
CA MET A 95 -1.42 -13.77 -1.38
C MET A 95 -1.97 -14.51 -2.62
N PRO A 96 -3.25 -14.91 -2.69
CA PRO A 96 -3.83 -15.50 -3.90
C PRO A 96 -3.86 -14.57 -5.12
N CYS A 97 -3.68 -13.26 -4.96
CA CYS A 97 -3.58 -12.30 -6.05
C CYS A 97 -2.14 -12.19 -6.60
N ARG A 98 -1.15 -12.79 -5.94
CA ARG A 98 0.23 -12.79 -6.42
C ARG A 98 0.36 -13.68 -7.67
N PRO A 99 1.08 -13.24 -8.72
CA PRO A 99 1.35 -14.10 -9.87
C PRO A 99 2.16 -15.32 -9.46
N VAL A 100 1.82 -16.47 -10.03
CA VAL A 100 2.56 -17.73 -9.88
C VAL A 100 2.77 -18.30 -11.27
N GLU A 101 4.03 -18.45 -11.64
CA GLU A 101 4.43 -18.90 -12.98
C GLU A 101 3.72 -20.21 -13.37
N GLY A 102 3.09 -20.23 -14.55
CA GLY A 102 2.35 -21.37 -15.07
C GLY A 102 1.02 -21.68 -14.36
N VAL A 103 0.66 -20.96 -13.28
CA VAL A 103 -0.56 -21.24 -12.49
C VAL A 103 -1.56 -20.09 -12.57
N CYS A 104 -1.11 -18.85 -12.32
CA CYS A 104 -1.97 -17.68 -12.37
C CYS A 104 -1.20 -16.42 -12.75
N ASN A 105 -1.89 -15.58 -13.51
CA ASN A 105 -1.46 -14.26 -13.91
C ASN A 105 -1.50 -13.28 -12.73
N ALA A 106 -0.95 -12.07 -12.89
CA ALA A 106 -0.98 -11.10 -11.81
C ALA A 106 -2.44 -10.71 -11.51
N GLY A 107 -2.82 -10.90 -10.25
CA GLY A 107 -4.08 -10.39 -9.73
C GLY A 107 -3.96 -8.92 -9.34
N ILE A 108 -4.97 -8.43 -8.63
CA ILE A 108 -5.02 -7.05 -8.16
C ILE A 108 -5.56 -6.97 -6.73
N VAL A 109 -5.02 -6.05 -5.94
CA VAL A 109 -5.69 -5.57 -4.72
C VAL A 109 -6.26 -4.17 -4.95
N ILE A 110 -7.51 -3.95 -4.57
CA ILE A 110 -8.16 -2.64 -4.59
C ILE A 110 -8.44 -2.28 -3.13
N CYS A 111 -7.72 -1.30 -2.59
CA CYS A 111 -7.88 -0.91 -1.20
C CYS A 111 -8.24 0.56 -1.05
N HIS A 112 -8.99 0.87 -0.01
CA HIS A 112 -9.06 2.24 0.48
C HIS A 112 -7.65 2.75 0.87
N ALA A 113 -7.45 4.06 0.88
CA ALA A 113 -6.19 4.70 1.29
C ALA A 113 -5.94 4.67 2.80
N GLY A 114 -6.20 3.53 3.45
CA GLY A 114 -5.84 3.29 4.85
C GLY A 114 -4.39 2.85 4.97
N ALA A 115 -3.60 3.55 5.78
CA ALA A 115 -2.16 3.31 5.90
C ALA A 115 -1.82 1.84 6.24
N GLY A 116 -2.52 1.24 7.20
CA GLY A 116 -2.30 -0.16 7.60
C GLY A 116 -2.53 -1.16 6.45
N THR A 117 -3.59 -0.96 5.66
CA THR A 117 -3.87 -1.81 4.50
C THR A 117 -2.83 -1.63 3.40
N VAL A 118 -2.40 -0.40 3.13
CA VAL A 118 -1.33 -0.12 2.16
C VAL A 118 -0.03 -0.84 2.57
N VAL A 119 0.34 -0.82 3.85
CA VAL A 119 1.52 -1.56 4.35
C VAL A 119 1.40 -3.05 4.04
N ASP A 120 0.28 -3.67 4.40
CA ASP A 120 0.09 -5.11 4.26
C ASP A 120 0.14 -5.56 2.79
N VAL A 121 -0.46 -4.77 1.89
CA VAL A 121 -0.47 -5.06 0.46
C VAL A 121 0.91 -4.87 -0.16
N SER A 122 1.61 -3.78 0.18
CA SER A 122 2.96 -3.49 -0.36
C SER A 122 3.96 -4.61 -0.08
N ARG A 123 3.83 -5.30 1.06
CA ARG A 123 4.70 -6.41 1.46
C ARG A 123 4.44 -7.71 0.69
N CYS A 124 3.33 -7.82 -0.04
CA CYS A 124 2.94 -9.04 -0.72
C CYS A 124 3.41 -9.12 -2.18
N GLY A 125 3.97 -8.02 -2.73
CA GLY A 125 4.43 -7.98 -4.12
C GLY A 125 3.30 -8.20 -5.13
N VAL A 126 2.11 -7.68 -4.82
CA VAL A 126 0.93 -7.74 -5.68
C VAL A 126 0.65 -6.34 -6.21
N PRO A 127 0.29 -6.18 -7.49
CA PRO A 127 -0.16 -4.89 -8.00
C PRO A 127 -1.40 -4.42 -7.22
N PHE A 128 -1.48 -3.13 -6.92
CA PHE A 128 -2.62 -2.60 -6.17
C PHE A 128 -3.02 -1.18 -6.57
N VAL A 129 -4.33 -0.94 -6.44
CA VAL A 129 -4.97 0.35 -6.67
C VAL A 129 -5.44 0.90 -5.33
N VAL A 130 -5.10 2.16 -5.07
CA VAL A 130 -5.52 2.90 -3.88
C VAL A 130 -6.65 3.84 -4.26
N VAL A 131 -7.79 3.69 -3.59
CA VAL A 131 -8.99 4.49 -3.80
C VAL A 131 -9.23 5.34 -2.56
N PRO A 132 -8.88 6.64 -2.56
CA PRO A 132 -9.15 7.50 -1.41
C PRO A 132 -10.66 7.70 -1.24
N ASN A 133 -11.14 7.71 0.00
CA ASN A 133 -12.52 8.03 0.29
C ASN A 133 -12.68 9.55 0.46
N GLU A 134 -13.00 10.24 -0.64
CA GLU A 134 -13.22 11.70 -0.68
C GLU A 134 -14.42 12.16 0.18
N GLY A 135 -15.28 11.23 0.62
CA GLY A 135 -16.41 11.53 1.50
C GLY A 135 -16.05 11.61 2.99
N LEU A 136 -14.84 11.21 3.38
CA LEU A 136 -14.33 11.39 4.74
C LEU A 136 -13.59 12.74 4.81
N MET A 137 -13.79 13.48 5.91
CA MET A 137 -13.29 14.86 6.09
C MET A 137 -11.75 15.00 6.04
N ASP A 138 -11.02 13.90 6.14
CA ASP A 138 -9.55 13.91 6.21
C ASP A 138 -8.94 13.73 4.81
N ASN A 139 -8.51 14.85 4.21
CA ASN A 139 -7.82 14.89 2.91
C ASN A 139 -6.50 14.09 2.87
N HIS A 140 -6.01 13.63 4.03
CA HIS A 140 -4.81 12.81 4.18
C HIS A 140 -4.86 11.50 3.40
N GLN A 141 -6.05 10.92 3.19
CA GLN A 141 -6.21 9.74 2.33
C GLN A 141 -5.83 10.02 0.88
N ALA A 142 -6.21 11.19 0.37
CA ALA A 142 -5.88 11.60 -0.99
C ALA A 142 -4.39 11.93 -1.15
N GLU A 143 -3.77 12.53 -0.14
CA GLU A 143 -2.32 12.80 -0.11
C GLU A 143 -1.50 11.51 -0.18
N LEU A 144 -1.85 10.52 0.65
CA LEU A 144 -1.22 9.19 0.64
C LEU A 144 -1.37 8.53 -0.74
N ALA A 145 -2.59 8.50 -1.29
CA ALA A 145 -2.84 7.92 -2.61
C ALA A 145 -2.00 8.62 -3.70
N THR A 146 -1.96 9.96 -3.69
CA THR A 146 -1.19 10.77 -4.64
C THR A 146 0.30 10.46 -4.58
N HIS A 147 0.85 10.32 -3.37
CA HIS A 147 2.25 9.99 -3.18
C HIS A 147 2.59 8.59 -3.71
N LEU A 148 1.80 7.58 -3.34
CA LEU A 148 2.00 6.20 -3.81
C LEU A 148 1.97 6.07 -5.34
N ASP A 149 1.10 6.86 -5.98
CA ASP A 149 1.01 6.92 -7.44
C ASP A 149 2.24 7.60 -8.07
N LYS A 150 2.65 8.73 -7.51
CA LYS A 150 3.84 9.46 -7.97
C LYS A 150 5.10 8.61 -7.89
N GLU A 151 5.29 7.91 -6.78
CA GLU A 151 6.46 7.05 -6.56
C GLU A 151 6.34 5.69 -7.28
N ARG A 152 5.21 5.41 -7.92
CA ARG A 152 4.89 4.15 -8.63
C ARG A 152 4.88 2.90 -7.74
N TRP A 153 4.42 3.04 -6.50
CA TRP A 153 4.21 1.90 -5.59
C TRP A 153 2.81 1.32 -5.78
N ALA A 154 1.84 2.18 -6.08
CA ALA A 154 0.47 1.84 -6.35
C ALA A 154 -0.08 2.76 -7.44
N VAL A 155 -1.31 2.52 -7.90
CA VAL A 155 -2.03 3.49 -8.74
C VAL A 155 -3.16 4.11 -7.93
N ALA A 156 -3.22 5.43 -7.87
CA ALA A 156 -4.36 6.14 -7.29
C ALA A 156 -5.48 6.24 -8.30
N ALA A 157 -6.72 5.99 -7.87
CA ALA A 157 -7.88 6.12 -8.74
C ALA A 157 -9.15 6.48 -8.00
N LYS A 158 -10.07 7.14 -8.70
CA LYS A 158 -11.47 7.21 -8.29
C LYS A 158 -12.19 5.90 -8.64
N PRO A 159 -13.27 5.54 -7.94
CA PRO A 159 -14.03 4.32 -8.24
C PRO A 159 -14.38 4.19 -9.73
N GLU A 160 -14.83 5.26 -10.37
CA GLU A 160 -15.28 5.25 -11.77
C GLU A 160 -14.16 4.90 -12.77
N ALA A 161 -12.90 5.10 -12.38
CA ALA A 161 -11.71 4.87 -13.20
C ALA A 161 -10.98 3.55 -12.87
N LEU A 162 -11.59 2.67 -12.07
CA LEU A 162 -10.98 1.40 -11.65
C LEU A 162 -10.44 0.56 -12.81
N PRO A 163 -11.16 0.34 -13.93
CA PRO A 163 -10.63 -0.48 -15.03
C PRO A 163 -9.31 0.07 -15.61
N GLN A 164 -9.22 1.39 -15.81
CA GLN A 164 -8.00 2.04 -16.30
C GLN A 164 -6.86 1.93 -15.27
N ALA A 165 -7.19 2.10 -14.00
CA ALA A 165 -6.24 2.02 -12.90
C ALA A 165 -5.65 0.61 -12.73
N ILE A 166 -6.48 -0.43 -12.83
CA ILE A 166 -6.05 -1.83 -12.73
C ILE A 166 -5.05 -2.16 -13.85
N ARG A 167 -5.34 -1.72 -15.08
CA ARG A 167 -4.42 -1.89 -16.21
C ARG A 167 -3.09 -1.19 -15.98
N ARG A 168 -3.13 0.08 -15.57
CA ARG A 168 -1.93 0.85 -15.26
C ARG A 168 -1.12 0.19 -14.15
N ALA A 169 -1.78 -0.38 -13.13
CA ALA A 169 -1.11 -1.08 -12.04
C ALA A 169 -0.39 -2.35 -12.54
N HIS A 170 -1.03 -3.14 -13.41
CA HIS A 170 -0.36 -4.28 -14.04
C HIS A 170 0.83 -3.84 -14.92
N GLU A 171 0.65 -2.83 -15.77
CA GLU A 171 1.72 -2.28 -16.61
C GLU A 171 2.91 -1.78 -15.78
N GLN A 172 2.65 -1.07 -14.68
CA GLN A 172 3.67 -0.64 -13.74
C GLN A 172 4.40 -1.83 -13.10
N ALA A 173 3.65 -2.83 -12.63
CA ALA A 173 4.23 -4.01 -12.02
C ALA A 173 5.15 -4.79 -12.96
N TYR A 174 4.74 -4.99 -14.23
CA TYR A 174 5.57 -5.65 -15.24
C TYR A 174 6.79 -4.83 -15.67
N ALA A 175 6.72 -3.50 -15.53
CA ALA A 175 7.85 -2.61 -15.76
C ALA A 175 8.81 -2.51 -14.55
N GLY A 176 8.62 -3.32 -13.51
CA GLY A 176 9.42 -3.30 -12.28
C GLY A 176 8.98 -2.26 -11.24
N GLY A 177 7.86 -1.56 -11.48
CA GLY A 177 7.29 -0.52 -10.62
C GLY A 177 6.39 -1.07 -9.51
N LEU A 178 6.97 -1.81 -8.58
CA LEU A 178 6.38 -2.12 -7.27
C LEU A 178 7.35 -1.79 -6.11
N ALA A 179 8.42 -1.06 -6.44
CA ALA A 179 9.45 -0.59 -5.53
C ALA A 179 9.87 0.82 -5.98
N PRO A 180 10.33 1.69 -5.06
CA PRO A 180 10.87 3.00 -5.44
C PRO A 180 12.06 2.77 -6.39
N GLN A 181 12.07 3.47 -7.53
CA GLN A 181 13.28 3.50 -8.35
C GLN A 181 14.30 4.38 -7.64
N PRO A 182 15.55 3.92 -7.44
CA PRO A 182 16.60 4.83 -7.03
C PRO A 182 16.70 5.90 -8.11
N GLU A 183 16.70 7.17 -7.69
CA GLU A 183 16.96 8.28 -8.60
C GLU A 183 18.31 8.01 -9.29
N VAL A 184 18.27 7.83 -10.61
CA VAL A 184 19.43 7.40 -11.40
C VAL A 184 20.48 8.51 -11.34
N SER A 185 21.47 8.37 -10.46
CA SER A 185 22.78 8.94 -10.71
C SER A 185 23.52 7.96 -11.63
N ALA A 186 23.86 8.46 -12.82
CA ALA A 186 24.42 7.69 -13.92
C ALA A 186 25.64 6.85 -13.48
N GLY A 187 25.50 5.53 -13.54
CA GLY A 187 26.59 4.58 -13.30
C GLY A 187 26.09 3.15 -13.53
N VAL A 188 26.43 2.58 -14.68
CA VAL A 188 26.01 1.24 -15.11
C VAL A 188 26.60 0.16 -14.20
N SER A 189 25.78 -0.79 -13.75
CA SER A 189 26.19 -2.20 -13.63
C SER A 189 24.99 -3.10 -13.96
N GLU A 190 25.14 -3.93 -15.00
CA GLU A 190 24.09 -4.76 -15.62
C GLU A 190 23.83 -6.09 -14.88
N ASP A 191 24.06 -6.19 -13.57
CA ASP A 191 23.92 -7.48 -12.86
C ASP A 191 23.28 -7.37 -11.46
N ALA A 192 22.40 -6.40 -11.25
CA ALA A 192 21.59 -6.35 -10.03
C ALA A 192 20.30 -7.16 -10.25
N GLY A 193 20.39 -8.46 -9.97
CA GLY A 193 19.22 -9.33 -9.86
C GLY A 193 18.13 -8.68 -9.01
N PHE A 194 16.91 -8.74 -9.51
CA PHE A 194 15.74 -8.31 -8.77
C PHE A 194 15.71 -9.05 -7.42
N PRO A 195 15.71 -8.37 -6.25
CA PRO A 195 15.68 -6.92 -6.05
C PRO A 195 17.00 -6.37 -5.40
N ALA A 196 17.25 -5.05 -5.51
CA ALA A 196 18.38 -4.29 -4.90
C ALA A 196 18.81 -4.66 -3.43
N PRO A 197 20.01 -4.25 -2.96
CA PRO A 197 20.45 -4.53 -1.59
C PRO A 197 19.62 -3.83 -0.51
N GLU A 198 19.47 -4.47 0.64
CA GLU A 198 18.57 -4.05 1.74
C GLU A 198 18.95 -2.72 2.41
N HIS A 199 20.24 -2.34 2.40
CA HIS A 199 20.77 -1.21 3.16
C HIS A 199 20.62 0.17 2.51
N GLU A 200 20.19 0.23 1.24
CA GLU A 200 20.02 1.48 0.48
C GLU A 200 18.55 1.87 0.28
N ARG A 201 17.61 1.06 0.78
CA ARG A 201 16.19 1.28 0.57
C ARG A 201 15.57 2.06 1.73
N ILE A 202 15.02 3.24 1.44
CA ILE A 202 13.95 3.81 2.28
C ILE A 202 12.71 2.95 2.02
N THR A 203 12.24 2.23 3.04
CA THR A 203 11.08 1.35 2.90
C THR A 203 9.78 2.14 2.93
N LEU A 204 8.66 1.58 2.45
CA LEU A 204 7.35 2.26 2.52
C LEU A 204 7.08 2.64 3.98
N LEU A 205 7.49 1.74 4.87
CA LEU A 205 7.26 1.81 6.29
C LEU A 205 8.02 3.00 6.88
N ASP A 206 9.27 3.21 6.50
CA ASP A 206 10.07 4.36 6.95
C ASP A 206 9.40 5.69 6.55
N TRP A 207 8.92 5.77 5.30
CA TRP A 207 8.22 6.96 4.82
C TRP A 207 6.85 7.17 5.49
N MET A 208 6.05 6.10 5.66
CA MET A 208 4.75 6.18 6.33
C MET A 208 4.90 6.54 7.80
N THR A 209 5.95 6.07 8.49
CA THR A 209 6.25 6.49 9.85
C THR A 209 6.60 7.98 9.91
N LEU A 210 7.42 8.46 8.97
CA LEU A 210 7.79 9.89 8.90
C LEU A 210 6.64 10.80 8.48
N SER A 211 5.71 10.32 7.64
CA SER A 211 4.70 11.16 6.99
C SER A 211 3.30 11.04 7.61
N CYS A 212 2.98 9.92 8.27
CA CYS A 212 1.67 9.66 8.85
C CYS A 212 1.65 9.66 10.39
N TYR A 213 2.80 9.72 11.06
CA TYR A 213 2.89 9.69 12.53
C TYR A 213 3.65 10.86 13.17
N ASP A 214 4.16 11.82 12.38
CA ASP A 214 4.74 13.05 12.93
C ASP A 214 3.64 14.06 13.29
N ASP A 215 2.97 13.82 14.43
CA ASP A 215 2.31 14.90 15.17
C ASP A 215 2.20 14.69 16.69
N ALA A 216 3.00 13.78 17.28
CA ALA A 216 2.95 13.55 18.74
C ALA A 216 4.29 13.33 19.47
N SER A 217 5.45 13.41 18.82
CA SER A 217 6.75 13.13 19.50
C SER A 217 7.90 14.09 19.18
N SER A 218 7.63 15.27 18.62
CA SER A 218 8.65 16.28 18.33
C SER A 218 9.13 17.10 19.56
N SER A 219 8.60 16.88 20.76
CA SER A 219 8.96 17.71 21.93
C SER A 219 9.90 17.09 22.98
N THR A 220 10.43 15.86 22.82
CA THR A 220 11.26 15.25 23.89
C THR A 220 12.62 14.68 23.47
N LEU A 221 13.08 14.84 22.23
CA LEU A 221 14.38 14.32 21.78
C LEU A 221 15.44 15.38 21.43
N ALA A 222 15.23 16.64 21.80
CA ALA A 222 16.18 17.74 21.55
C ALA A 222 17.20 17.98 22.69
N THR A 223 17.56 17.00 23.53
CA THR A 223 18.52 17.26 24.64
C THR A 223 19.55 16.17 24.91
N LEU A 224 19.87 15.30 23.95
CA LEU A 224 21.01 14.40 24.12
C LEU A 224 21.87 14.33 22.85
N GLY A 225 22.99 15.06 22.89
CA GLY A 225 24.20 14.67 22.16
C GLY A 225 24.70 15.66 21.13
N GLN A 226 25.43 16.69 21.57
CA GLN A 226 26.57 17.17 20.80
C GLN A 226 27.80 17.27 21.72
N PRO A 227 28.90 16.57 21.41
CA PRO A 227 30.23 16.94 21.86
C PRO A 227 30.94 17.71 20.74
N SER A 228 31.46 18.91 21.02
CA SER A 228 32.67 19.36 20.34
C SER A 228 33.38 20.44 21.15
N ALA A 229 34.71 20.31 21.12
CA ALA A 229 35.68 21.09 21.85
C ALA A 229 36.02 22.38 21.10
N SER A 230 36.12 23.48 21.82
CA SER A 230 37.22 24.46 21.73
C SER A 230 36.84 25.72 22.51
N ASP A 231 37.46 25.94 23.66
CA ASP A 231 38.08 27.25 23.88
C ASP A 231 39.10 27.18 25.03
N MET A 232 40.36 27.41 24.65
CA MET A 232 41.43 27.78 25.55
C MET A 232 41.30 29.26 25.87
N SER A 233 41.23 29.63 27.14
CA SER A 233 42.15 30.58 27.79
C SER A 233 41.55 31.14 29.08
N SER A 234 42.43 31.26 30.09
CA SER A 234 42.42 32.25 31.20
C SER A 234 41.10 32.40 31.99
N GLU A 235 41.05 32.17 33.30
CA GLU A 235 41.77 32.97 34.27
C GLU A 235 41.62 32.39 35.68
N ASN A 236 42.67 32.64 36.45
CA ASN A 236 42.93 32.34 37.83
C ASN A 236 42.05 33.17 38.78
N LYS A 237 41.28 32.58 39.70
CA LYS A 237 41.20 33.03 41.11
C LYS A 237 40.30 32.18 42.03
N SER A 238 40.97 31.62 43.02
CA SER A 238 40.65 31.75 44.45
C SER A 238 39.47 30.98 45.06
N ARG A 239 39.85 30.29 46.16
CA ARG A 239 39.07 29.96 47.37
C ARG A 239 38.00 28.88 47.18
N SER A 240 37.76 28.00 48.14
CA SER A 240 38.37 27.64 49.42
C SER A 240 37.45 26.56 49.96
N ALA A 241 38.03 25.60 50.68
CA ALA A 241 37.38 24.86 51.76
C ALA A 241 36.45 23.68 51.41
N ARG A 242 36.96 22.52 51.84
CA ARG A 242 36.30 21.52 52.71
C ARG A 242 35.59 20.34 52.03
N HIS A 243 36.37 19.26 51.92
CA HIS A 243 36.00 17.93 52.44
C HIS A 243 35.33 18.01 53.83
N PRO A 244 34.49 17.04 54.29
CA PRO A 244 34.87 15.62 54.24
C PRO A 244 33.74 14.55 54.20
N HIS A 245 34.18 13.28 54.15
CA HIS A 245 33.55 12.02 54.59
C HIS A 245 32.31 11.51 53.81
N ALA A 246 32.39 10.44 53.02
CA ALA A 246 32.71 9.03 53.33
C ALA A 246 31.80 8.40 54.40
N ARG A 247 30.93 7.48 53.92
CA ARG A 247 30.21 6.32 54.51
C ARG A 247 30.89 5.68 55.77
N PRO A 248 30.30 4.69 56.51
CA PRO A 248 29.17 3.76 56.19
C PRO A 248 28.25 3.38 57.39
N VAL A 249 27.36 2.39 57.16
CA VAL A 249 27.13 1.16 57.99
C VAL A 249 25.66 0.90 58.37
N SER A 250 25.26 -0.36 58.07
CA SER A 250 24.17 -1.21 58.59
C SER A 250 22.73 -0.95 58.16
#